data_AF-A0A965CZX8-F1
#
_entry.id   AF-A0A965CZX8-F1
#
_cell.length_a   1.000
_cell.length_b   1.000
_cell.length_c   1.000
_cell.angle_alpha   90.00
_cell.angle_beta   90.00
_cell.angle_gamma   90.00
#
_symmetry.space_group_name_H-M   'P 1'
#
loop_
_entity.id
_entity.type
_entity.pdbx_description
1 polymer ?
#
loop_
_entity_poly.entity_id
_entity_poly.type
_entity_poly.pdbx_seq_one_letter_code
_entity_poly.pdbx_strand_id
1 'polypeptide(L)'
;MARFEGTDSYVATDELMMAVNAAITLERPLLIKGEPGTGKTMLALEVAKALNRPLYEWHVKSTTKAQHGLYEYDAVSRLRDSQLGDPKVKDIGNYIVRGMLWNSFESEQQSVLLIDEVDKADIEFPNDLLRE
;
A
#
# COMPACT_ATOMS: atom_id res chain seq x y z
N MET A 1 -4.60 16.45 -17.50
CA MET A 1 -4.19 16.08 -16.12
C MET A 1 -5.39 15.44 -15.44
N ALA A 2 -5.20 14.32 -14.77
CA ALA A 2 -6.30 13.64 -14.07
C ALA A 2 -6.60 14.41 -12.77
N ARG A 3 -7.85 14.82 -12.57
CA ARG A 3 -8.31 15.65 -11.44
C ARG A 3 -9.40 14.88 -10.69
N PHE A 4 -9.31 14.87 -9.37
CA PHE A 4 -10.36 14.35 -8.49
C PHE A 4 -11.36 15.48 -8.18
N GLU A 5 -12.63 15.28 -8.55
CA GLU A 5 -13.72 16.25 -8.36
C GLU A 5 -14.78 15.75 -7.35
N GLY A 6 -14.45 14.69 -6.59
CA GLY A 6 -15.41 13.94 -5.78
C GLY A 6 -16.08 12.83 -6.59
N THR A 7 -16.99 12.09 -5.96
CA THR A 7 -17.84 11.10 -6.61
C THR A 7 -19.26 11.15 -6.05
N ASP A 8 -20.22 10.53 -6.75
CA ASP A 8 -21.62 10.45 -6.29
C ASP A 8 -21.76 9.83 -4.89
N SER A 9 -20.78 9.02 -4.47
CA SER A 9 -20.74 8.31 -3.19
C SER A 9 -19.83 8.94 -2.13
N TYR A 10 -19.11 10.03 -2.43
CA TYR A 10 -18.18 10.65 -1.48
C TYR A 10 -18.16 12.17 -1.59
N VAL A 11 -18.68 12.82 -0.55
CA VAL A 11 -18.69 14.28 -0.44
C VAL A 11 -17.37 14.73 0.18
N ALA A 12 -16.46 15.19 -0.66
CA ALA A 12 -15.21 15.81 -0.24
C ALA A 12 -15.40 17.31 -0.05
N THR A 13 -14.77 17.89 0.99
CA THR A 13 -14.65 19.34 1.10
C THR A 13 -13.71 19.89 0.02
N ASP A 14 -13.86 21.16 -0.34
CA ASP A 14 -12.98 21.82 -1.31
C ASP A 14 -11.51 21.75 -0.89
N GLU A 15 -11.23 21.88 0.40
CA GLU A 15 -9.88 21.73 0.97
C GLU A 15 -9.31 20.32 0.76
N LEU A 16 -10.12 19.28 1.01
CA LEU A 16 -9.68 17.89 0.81
C LEU A 16 -9.44 17.60 -0.67
N MET A 17 -10.33 18.07 -1.55
CA MET A 17 -10.14 17.94 -2.99
C MET A 17 -8.88 18.66 -3.46
N MET A 18 -8.60 19.85 -2.93
CA MET A 18 -7.38 20.60 -3.24
C MET A 18 -6.13 19.81 -2.80
N ALA A 19 -6.11 19.27 -1.58
CA ALA A 19 -4.99 18.49 -1.07
C ALA A 19 -4.74 17.22 -1.91
N VAL A 20 -5.79 16.50 -2.28
CA VAL A 20 -5.70 15.31 -3.15
C VAL A 20 -5.14 15.68 -4.52
N ASN A 21 -5.69 16.72 -5.17
CA ASN A 21 -5.22 17.15 -6.48
C ASN A 21 -3.79 17.69 -6.46
N ALA A 22 -3.39 18.37 -5.38
CA ALA A 22 -2.02 18.81 -5.18
C ALA A 22 -1.07 17.60 -5.06
N ALA A 23 -1.43 16.60 -4.26
CA ALA A 23 -0.65 15.37 -4.11
C ALA A 23 -0.48 14.61 -5.44
N ILE A 24 -1.57 14.48 -6.22
CA ILE A 24 -1.54 13.86 -7.56
C ILE A 24 -0.61 14.65 -8.49
N THR A 25 -0.74 15.98 -8.52
CA THR A 25 0.03 16.85 -9.43
C THR A 25 1.51 16.89 -9.09
N LEU A 26 1.85 16.87 -7.79
CA LEU A 26 3.22 16.90 -7.29
C LEU A 26 3.86 15.52 -7.21
N GLU A 27 3.10 14.45 -7.47
CA GLU A 27 3.51 13.06 -7.29
C GLU A 27 4.09 12.80 -5.89
N ARG A 28 3.48 13.42 -4.88
CA ARG A 28 3.90 13.29 -3.48
C ARG A 28 2.90 12.49 -2.65
N PRO A 29 3.36 11.67 -1.68
CA PRO A 29 2.47 11.00 -0.75
C PRO A 29 1.57 11.99 0.00
N LEU A 30 0.30 11.61 0.20
CA LEU A 30 -0.66 12.37 0.98
C LEU A 30 -0.91 11.68 2.32
N LEU A 31 -0.55 12.34 3.42
CA LEU A 31 -0.89 11.87 4.76
C LEU A 31 -2.24 12.44 5.19
N ILE A 32 -3.19 11.57 5.51
CA ILE A 32 -4.54 11.96 5.93
C ILE A 32 -4.73 11.62 7.40
N LYS A 33 -5.18 12.59 8.19
CA LYS A 33 -5.51 12.45 9.61
C LYS A 33 -6.98 12.72 9.84
N GLY A 34 -7.56 12.10 10.86
CA GLY A 34 -8.93 12.34 11.31
C GLY A 34 -9.43 11.23 12.21
N GLU A 35 -10.59 11.41 12.83
CA GLU A 35 -11.21 10.41 13.71
C GLU A 35 -11.55 9.10 12.96
N PRO A 36 -11.61 7.95 13.65
CA PRO A 36 -12.15 6.72 13.07
C PRO A 36 -13.53 6.93 12.44
N GLY A 37 -13.78 6.30 11.28
CA GLY A 37 -15.08 6.41 10.59
C GLY A 37 -15.29 7.67 9.74
N THR A 38 -14.29 8.55 9.60
CA THR A 38 -14.36 9.77 8.76
C THR A 38 -14.17 9.52 7.25
N GLY A 39 -14.15 8.25 6.81
CA GLY A 39 -14.10 7.91 5.39
C GLY A 39 -12.73 8.01 4.72
N LYS A 40 -11.62 7.90 5.48
CA LYS A 40 -10.24 7.92 4.93
C LYS A 40 -9.99 6.79 3.92
N THR A 41 -10.33 5.55 4.28
CA THR A 41 -10.25 4.38 3.41
C THR A 41 -11.13 4.58 2.16
N MET A 42 -12.35 5.11 2.35
CA MET A 42 -13.27 5.41 1.25
C MET A 42 -12.69 6.45 0.29
N LEU A 43 -11.98 7.48 0.79
CA LEU A 43 -11.34 8.46 -0.09
C LEU A 43 -10.34 7.79 -1.04
N ALA A 44 -9.48 6.90 -0.54
CA ALA A 44 -8.51 6.22 -1.39
C ALA A 44 -9.19 5.38 -2.49
N LEU A 45 -10.29 4.70 -2.13
CA LEU A 45 -11.12 3.95 -3.08
C LEU A 45 -11.71 4.85 -4.15
N GLU A 46 -12.30 5.98 -3.77
CA GLU A 46 -12.94 6.91 -4.71
C GLU A 46 -11.93 7.64 -5.58
N VAL A 47 -10.74 7.97 -5.05
CA VAL A 47 -9.62 8.50 -5.84
C VAL A 47 -9.14 7.48 -6.86
N ALA A 48 -8.94 6.22 -6.47
CA ALA A 48 -8.53 5.17 -7.39
C ALA A 48 -9.56 4.96 -8.52
N LYS A 49 -10.86 4.93 -8.18
CA LYS A 49 -11.96 4.84 -9.14
C LYS A 49 -11.99 6.05 -10.09
N ALA A 50 -11.95 7.27 -9.57
CA ALA A 50 -12.02 8.51 -10.36
C ALA A 50 -10.84 8.64 -11.33
N LEU A 51 -9.65 8.15 -10.94
CA LEU A 51 -8.46 8.14 -11.78
C LEU A 51 -8.36 6.90 -12.68
N ASN A 52 -9.29 5.95 -12.55
CA ASN A 52 -9.26 4.63 -13.19
C ASN A 52 -7.93 3.90 -12.97
N ARG A 53 -7.51 3.79 -11.70
CA ARG A 53 -6.24 3.18 -11.27
C ARG A 53 -6.48 1.99 -10.33
N PRO A 54 -5.60 0.99 -10.32
CA PRO A 54 -5.64 -0.08 -9.33
C PRO A 54 -5.47 0.48 -7.92
N LEU A 55 -6.21 -0.07 -6.98
CA LEU A 55 -6.05 0.18 -5.55
C LEU A 55 -5.36 -1.03 -4.90
N TYR A 56 -4.28 -0.77 -4.17
CA TYR A 56 -3.67 -1.72 -3.25
C TYR A 56 -3.87 -1.23 -1.83
N GLU A 57 -4.42 -2.08 -0.98
CA GLU A 57 -4.69 -1.76 0.42
C GLU A 57 -3.72 -2.54 1.31
N TRP A 58 -2.93 -1.82 2.10
CA TRP A 58 -2.01 -2.38 3.06
C TRP A 58 -2.40 -1.92 4.46
N HIS A 59 -3.00 -2.84 5.22
CA HIS A 59 -3.38 -2.59 6.60
C HIS A 59 -2.21 -2.86 7.54
N VAL A 60 -1.76 -1.82 8.24
CA VAL A 60 -0.62 -1.85 9.14
C VAL A 60 -1.04 -2.29 10.55
N LYS A 61 -0.19 -3.08 11.20
CA LYS A 61 -0.35 -3.55 12.58
C LYS A 61 0.88 -3.17 13.38
N SER A 62 0.82 -3.29 14.70
CA SER A 62 1.97 -3.03 15.59
C SER A 62 3.17 -3.94 15.35
N THR A 63 2.98 -5.09 14.71
CA THR A 63 4.04 -6.02 14.34
C THR A 63 4.49 -5.87 12.89
N THR A 64 3.87 -4.97 12.11
CA THR A 64 4.19 -4.76 10.70
C THR A 64 5.50 -3.98 10.59
N LYS A 65 6.43 -4.50 9.78
CA LYS A 65 7.67 -3.84 9.40
C LYS A 65 7.57 -3.37 7.95
N ALA A 66 8.32 -2.33 7.58
CA ALA A 66 8.33 -1.82 6.20
C ALA A 66 8.70 -2.91 5.18
N GLN A 67 9.61 -3.82 5.56
CA GLN A 67 10.00 -4.97 4.72
C GLN A 67 8.80 -5.83 4.29
N HIS A 68 7.77 -5.98 5.14
CA HIS A 68 6.59 -6.81 4.83
C HIS A 68 5.76 -6.20 3.69
N GLY A 69 5.88 -4.89 3.45
CA GLY A 69 5.30 -4.24 2.29
C GLY A 69 6.00 -4.64 0.99
N LEU A 70 7.29 -4.96 1.05
CA LEU A 70 8.07 -5.40 -0.10
C LEU A 70 7.89 -6.90 -0.29
N TYR A 71 8.33 -7.72 0.66
CA TYR A 71 8.18 -9.16 0.58
C TYR A 71 8.37 -9.84 1.95
N GLU A 72 7.86 -11.06 2.05
CA GLU A 72 8.17 -11.99 3.12
C GLU A 72 8.82 -13.25 2.53
N TYR A 73 9.76 -13.82 3.28
CA TYR A 73 10.42 -15.05 2.91
C TYR A 73 9.85 -16.22 3.72
N ASP A 74 9.18 -17.14 3.03
CA ASP A 74 8.57 -18.32 3.63
C ASP A 74 9.61 -19.43 3.89
N ALA A 75 10.39 -19.22 4.95
CA ALA A 75 11.40 -20.17 5.39
C ALA A 75 10.79 -21.52 5.81
N VAL A 76 9.54 -21.54 6.27
CA VAL A 76 8.88 -22.75 6.79
C VAL A 76 8.52 -23.68 5.63
N SER A 77 7.86 -23.16 4.60
CA SER A 77 7.55 -23.94 3.40
C SER A 77 8.84 -24.43 2.72
N ARG A 78 9.87 -23.59 2.64
CA ARG A 78 11.16 -24.02 2.07
C ARG A 78 11.82 -25.13 2.87
N LEU A 79 11.81 -25.04 4.20
CA LEU A 79 12.39 -26.08 5.05
C LEU A 79 11.65 -27.41 4.86
N ARG A 80 10.32 -27.38 4.82
CA ARG A 80 9.48 -28.56 4.57
C ARG A 80 9.80 -29.19 3.22
N ASP A 81 9.82 -28.41 2.16
CA ASP A 81 10.12 -28.89 0.81
C ASP A 81 11.55 -29.44 0.69
N SER A 82 12.50 -28.84 1.42
CA SER A 82 13.89 -29.32 1.49
C SER A 82 14.01 -30.68 2.16
N GLN A 83 13.18 -30.97 3.16
CA GLN A 83 13.13 -32.28 3.80
C GLN A 83 12.51 -33.36 2.89
N LEU A 84 11.61 -32.96 2.00
CA LEU A 84 10.96 -33.85 1.05
C LEU A 84 11.75 -34.04 -0.26
N GLY A 85 12.86 -33.32 -0.43
CA GLY A 85 13.69 -33.39 -1.63
C GLY A 85 13.06 -32.74 -2.86
N ASP A 86 12.13 -31.78 -2.67
CA ASP A 86 11.46 -31.10 -3.79
C ASP A 86 12.48 -30.23 -4.56
N PRO A 87 12.62 -30.37 -5.89
CA PRO A 87 13.53 -29.56 -6.70
C PRO A 87 13.25 -28.05 -6.65
N LYS A 88 12.05 -27.61 -6.24
CA LYS A 88 11.67 -26.19 -6.08
C LYS A 88 12.59 -25.43 -5.13
N VAL A 89 13.22 -26.09 -4.16
CA VAL A 89 14.09 -25.48 -3.14
C VAL A 89 15.34 -24.80 -3.70
N LYS A 90 15.70 -25.13 -4.94
CA LYS A 90 16.85 -24.55 -5.66
C LYS A 90 16.60 -23.11 -6.09
N ASP A 91 15.34 -22.73 -6.28
CA ASP A 91 14.95 -21.37 -6.64
C ASP A 91 14.28 -20.68 -5.43
N ILE A 92 14.96 -19.66 -4.92
CA ILE A 92 14.49 -18.90 -3.76
C ILE A 92 13.20 -18.12 -4.06
N GLY A 93 12.96 -17.76 -5.33
CA GLY A 93 11.77 -17.02 -5.75
C GLY A 93 10.47 -17.74 -5.45
N ASN A 94 10.49 -19.08 -5.39
CA ASN A 94 9.34 -19.91 -5.01
C ASN A 94 8.86 -19.69 -3.57
N TYR A 95 9.66 -19.03 -2.73
CA TYR A 95 9.40 -18.80 -1.31
C TYR A 95 9.32 -17.31 -0.98
N ILE A 96 9.25 -16.45 -1.99
CA ILE A 96 9.06 -15.01 -1.81
C ILE A 96 7.57 -14.70 -1.96
N VAL A 97 6.95 -14.28 -0.87
CA VAL A 97 5.59 -13.77 -0.84
C VAL A 97 5.65 -12.26 -1.02
N ARG A 98 5.08 -11.75 -2.12
CA ARG A 98 5.11 -10.32 -2.44
C ARG A 98 4.17 -9.54 -1.52
N GLY A 99 4.67 -8.43 -0.98
CA GLY A 99 3.88 -7.49 -0.20
C GLY A 99 3.13 -6.48 -1.08
N MET A 100 2.28 -5.67 -0.43
CA MET A 100 1.41 -4.72 -1.14
C MET A 100 2.17 -3.57 -1.80
N LEU A 101 3.25 -3.10 -1.19
CA LEU A 101 4.11 -2.08 -1.78
C LEU A 101 4.81 -2.62 -3.03
N TRP A 102 5.31 -3.86 -3.00
CA TRP A 102 5.85 -4.53 -4.20
C TRP A 102 4.80 -4.63 -5.31
N ASN A 103 3.60 -5.13 -5.00
CA ASN A 103 2.54 -5.25 -5.99
C ASN A 103 2.15 -3.88 -6.59
N SER A 104 2.18 -2.82 -5.78
CA SER A 104 1.90 -1.46 -6.26
C SER A 104 2.98 -0.92 -7.20
N PHE A 105 4.26 -1.24 -6.95
CA PHE A 105 5.39 -0.86 -7.79
C PHE A 105 5.49 -1.66 -9.09
N GLU A 106 5.13 -2.94 -9.09
CA GLU A 106 5.10 -3.77 -10.30
C GLU A 106 3.81 -3.61 -11.12
N SER A 107 2.86 -2.79 -10.66
CA SER A 107 1.63 -2.51 -11.40
C SER A 107 1.96 -1.89 -12.77
N GLU A 108 1.42 -2.46 -13.84
CA GLU A 108 1.63 -2.00 -15.24
C GLU A 108 1.14 -0.56 -15.47
N GLN A 109 0.20 -0.11 -14.64
CA GLN A 109 -0.36 1.23 -14.64
C GLN A 109 -0.14 1.88 -13.28
N GLN A 110 -0.05 3.21 -13.26
CA GLN A 110 0.10 3.96 -12.01
C GLN A 110 -1.03 3.59 -11.04
N SER A 111 -0.67 3.14 -9.85
CA SER A 111 -1.60 2.63 -8.84
C SER A 111 -1.80 3.63 -7.70
N VAL A 112 -2.86 3.42 -6.93
CA VAL A 112 -3.06 4.04 -5.62
C VAL A 112 -2.72 3.00 -4.56
N LEU A 113 -1.79 3.31 -3.67
CA LEU A 113 -1.48 2.50 -2.49
C LEU A 113 -2.03 3.19 -1.25
N LEU A 114 -2.95 2.55 -0.56
CA LEU A 114 -3.42 2.95 0.76
C LEU A 114 -2.60 2.20 1.82
N ILE A 115 -1.85 2.94 2.64
CA ILE A 115 -1.23 2.43 3.86
C ILE A 115 -2.14 2.84 5.02
N ASP A 116 -3.03 1.94 5.43
CA ASP A 116 -4.01 2.22 6.47
C ASP A 116 -3.46 1.91 7.86
N GLU A 117 -3.92 2.67 8.86
CA GLU A 117 -3.47 2.57 10.27
C GLU A 117 -1.94 2.66 10.44
N VAL A 118 -1.27 3.49 9.64
CA VAL A 118 0.20 3.66 9.71
C VAL A 118 0.70 4.11 11.09
N ASP A 119 -0.16 4.78 11.88
CA ASP A 119 0.12 5.19 13.26
C ASP A 119 0.25 4.01 14.24
N LYS A 120 -0.17 2.80 13.85
CA LYS A 120 -0.02 1.59 14.67
C LYS A 120 1.37 0.97 14.59
N ALA A 121 2.15 1.28 13.57
CA ALA A 121 3.48 0.70 13.38
C ALA A 121 4.48 1.18 14.43
N ASP A 122 5.66 0.55 14.41
CA ASP A 122 6.83 1.03 15.12
C ASP A 122 7.20 2.47 14.67
N ILE A 123 7.82 3.24 15.56
CA ILE A 123 8.19 4.64 15.29
C ILE A 123 9.15 4.78 14.11
N GLU A 124 9.96 3.76 13.83
CA GLU A 124 10.90 3.74 12.70
C GLU A 124 10.24 3.37 11.37
N PHE A 125 9.00 2.87 11.38
CA PHE A 125 8.32 2.38 10.18
C PHE A 125 8.24 3.43 9.04
N PRO A 126 7.90 4.71 9.29
CA PRO A 126 7.91 5.73 8.24
C PRO A 126 9.30 5.97 7.64
N ASN A 127 10.36 5.92 8.46
CA ASN A 127 11.74 6.08 8.01
C ASN A 127 12.17 4.88 7.15
N ASP A 128 11.85 3.67 7.62
CA ASP A 128 12.14 2.42 6.91
C ASP A 128 11.46 2.37 5.53
N LEU A 129 10.27 2.98 5.37
CA LEU A 129 9.62 3.10 4.07
C LEU A 129 10.37 4.00 3.08
N LEU A 130 11.12 4.98 3.59
CA LEU A 130 11.89 5.94 2.78
C LEU A 130 13.31 5.46 2.45
N ARG A 131 13.75 4.33 3.02
CA ARG A 131 15.11 3.78 2.89
C ARG A 131 16.20 4.77 3.30
N GLU A 132 16.00 5.49 4.41
CA GLU A 132 17.08 6.22 5.10
C GLU A 132 17.82 5.35 6.12
#